data_AF-A0A3N6HNM7-F1
#
_entry.id   AF-A0A3N6HNM7-F1
#
_cell.length_a   1.000
_cell.length_b   1.000
_cell.length_c   1.000
_cell.angle_alpha   90.00
_cell.angle_beta   90.00
_cell.angle_gamma   90.00
#
_symmetry.space_group_name_H-M   'P 1'
#
loop_
_entity.id
_entity.type
_entity.pdbx_description
1 polymer ?
#
loop_
_entity_poly.entity_id
_entity_poly.type
_entity_poly.pdbx_seq_one_letter_code
_entity_poly.pdbx_strand_id
1 'polypeptide(L)'
;MERQQYEQRCSELYEVGGYAEVREAARAGLGELGPDPVLLCWLGQAHAAEDEDDHDAEAEAAYREGLALAQDDLGLLVSYLELCLRSDSFTYPGRAARGAALRTRLEELAPPGSAERARVDAVTGWAGRGYWDDFKDSAAQARSRREGAAEQSMQVTDALRSAARGESGGEPGEDLRAAELAAAVELLQGRRNALLRLLLAHRAAAYALTVGLCLGVNQALVSSGTLRFSLWGWLLGIPMAAAEAKLRRARRLGRERVVARIRDRHERADAAA
;
A
#
# COMPACT_ATOMS: atom_id res chain seq x y z
N MET A 1 24.99 -16.34 -1.55
CA MET A 1 23.71 -16.73 -0.91
C MET A 1 22.97 -17.75 -1.76
N GLU A 2 22.02 -18.50 -1.20
CA GLU A 2 21.12 -19.37 -1.97
C GLU A 2 19.90 -18.59 -2.48
N ARG A 3 19.29 -19.04 -3.59
CA ARG A 3 18.05 -18.46 -4.17
C ARG A 3 16.95 -18.24 -3.13
N GLN A 4 16.78 -19.19 -2.21
CA GLN A 4 15.74 -19.14 -1.16
C GLN A 4 15.94 -17.97 -0.18
N GLN A 5 17.19 -17.57 0.08
CA GLN A 5 17.49 -16.45 0.98
C GLN A 5 17.06 -15.13 0.35
N TYR A 6 17.32 -14.94 -0.95
CA TYR A 6 16.85 -13.77 -1.68
C TYR A 6 15.33 -13.73 -1.81
N GLU A 7 14.69 -14.87 -2.07
CA GLU A 7 13.23 -14.98 -2.12
C GLU A 7 12.59 -14.60 -0.77
N GLN A 8 13.12 -15.15 0.33
CA GLN A 8 12.65 -14.81 1.67
C GLN A 8 12.83 -13.32 1.98
N ARG A 9 14.02 -12.77 1.69
CA ARG A 9 14.31 -11.34 1.89
C ARG A 9 13.37 -10.45 1.09
N CYS A 10 13.11 -10.78 -0.18
CA CYS A 10 12.16 -10.05 -1.03
C CYS A 10 10.75 -10.11 -0.45
N SER A 11 10.29 -11.29 -0.04
CA SER A 11 8.96 -11.47 0.54
C SER A 11 8.77 -10.64 1.82
N GLU A 12 9.70 -10.74 2.76
CA GLU A 12 9.64 -10.01 4.04
C GLU A 12 9.65 -8.49 3.84
N LEU A 13 10.46 -7.99 2.90
CA LEU A 13 10.51 -6.56 2.55
C LEU A 13 9.24 -6.11 1.82
N TYR A 14 8.69 -6.94 0.95
CA TYR A 14 7.47 -6.65 0.19
C TYR A 14 6.25 -6.53 1.11
N GLU A 15 6.12 -7.43 2.09
CA GLU A 15 5.02 -7.43 3.07
C GLU A 15 4.94 -6.12 3.87
N VAL A 16 6.09 -5.48 4.13
CA VAL A 16 6.14 -4.21 4.88
C VAL A 16 6.10 -2.97 3.97
N GLY A 17 6.10 -3.16 2.65
CA GLY A 17 6.10 -2.09 1.65
C GLY A 17 7.46 -1.45 1.40
N GLY A 18 8.55 -2.18 1.62
CA GLY A 18 9.93 -1.77 1.29
C GLY A 18 10.28 -2.08 -0.18
N TYR A 19 9.51 -1.56 -1.13
CA TYR A 19 9.62 -1.96 -2.54
C TYR A 19 10.96 -1.59 -3.16
N ALA A 20 11.54 -0.45 -2.78
CA ALA A 20 12.89 -0.08 -3.19
C ALA A 20 13.92 -1.15 -2.74
N GLU A 21 13.83 -1.59 -1.49
CA GLU A 21 14.71 -2.61 -0.94
C GLU A 21 14.46 -4.00 -1.56
N VAL A 22 13.22 -4.32 -1.95
CA VAL A 22 12.93 -5.53 -2.75
C VAL A 22 13.64 -5.47 -4.10
N ARG A 23 13.60 -4.32 -4.79
CA ARG A 23 14.31 -4.17 -6.08
C ARG A 23 15.82 -4.35 -5.91
N GLU A 24 16.40 -3.76 -4.88
CA GLU A 24 17.83 -3.93 -4.59
C GLU A 24 18.18 -5.38 -4.27
N ALA A 25 17.39 -6.05 -3.42
CA ALA A 25 17.61 -7.46 -3.07
C ALA A 25 17.45 -8.38 -4.30
N ALA A 26 16.42 -8.18 -5.12
CA ALA A 26 16.19 -8.95 -6.32
C ALA A 26 17.31 -8.74 -7.35
N ARG A 27 17.76 -7.49 -7.58
CA ARG A 27 18.88 -7.20 -8.48
C ARG A 27 20.20 -7.78 -7.99
N ALA A 28 20.47 -7.73 -6.68
CA ALA A 28 21.64 -8.37 -6.09
C ALA A 28 21.62 -9.88 -6.35
N GLY A 29 20.47 -10.53 -6.11
CA GLY A 29 20.29 -11.96 -6.39
C GLY A 29 20.46 -12.31 -7.87
N LEU A 30 19.91 -11.50 -8.79
CA LEU A 30 20.10 -11.68 -10.23
C LEU A 30 21.56 -11.47 -10.65
N GLY A 31 22.28 -10.56 -10.00
CA GLY A 31 23.70 -10.32 -10.23
C GLY A 31 24.59 -11.47 -9.77
N GLU A 32 24.27 -12.11 -8.65
CA GLU A 32 25.04 -13.22 -8.08
C GLU A 32 24.68 -14.59 -8.68
N LEU A 33 23.39 -14.86 -8.87
CA LEU A 33 22.88 -16.18 -9.28
C LEU A 33 22.62 -16.27 -10.78
N GLY A 34 22.66 -15.14 -11.49
CA GLY A 34 22.24 -15.02 -12.88
C GLY A 34 20.72 -14.87 -13.03
N PRO A 35 20.21 -14.91 -14.27
CA PRO A 35 18.79 -14.74 -14.55
C PRO A 35 17.94 -15.82 -13.88
N ASP A 36 17.00 -15.41 -13.03
CA ASP A 36 16.11 -16.30 -12.27
C ASP A 36 14.64 -15.83 -12.37
N PRO A 37 13.68 -16.68 -12.76
CA PRO A 37 12.28 -16.30 -12.94
C PRO A 37 11.62 -15.76 -11.66
N VAL A 38 11.97 -16.29 -10.49
CA VAL A 38 11.36 -15.90 -9.21
C VAL A 38 11.86 -14.51 -8.80
N LEU A 39 13.16 -14.25 -8.94
CA LEU A 39 13.72 -12.94 -8.65
C LEU A 39 13.23 -11.87 -9.64
N LEU A 40 13.04 -12.24 -10.92
CA LEU A 40 12.41 -11.35 -11.92
C LEU A 40 10.94 -11.06 -11.59
N CYS A 41 10.22 -12.03 -11.03
CA CYS A 41 8.85 -11.82 -10.54
C CYS A 41 8.83 -10.80 -9.39
N TRP A 42 9.69 -10.97 -8.38
CA TRP A 42 9.81 -10.03 -7.27
C TRP A 42 10.22 -8.61 -7.72
N LEU A 43 11.16 -8.52 -8.67
CA LEU A 43 11.57 -7.24 -9.25
C LEU A 43 10.39 -6.55 -9.95
N GLY A 44 9.63 -7.29 -10.76
CA GLY A 44 8.44 -6.77 -11.44
C GLY A 44 7.36 -6.32 -10.48
N GLN A 45 7.07 -7.11 -9.44
CA GLN A 45 6.07 -6.77 -8.41
C GLN A 45 6.46 -5.51 -7.64
N ALA A 46 7.74 -5.37 -7.29
CA ALA A 46 8.25 -4.21 -6.58
C ALA A 46 8.22 -2.91 -7.41
N HIS A 47 8.34 -3.01 -8.73
CA HIS A 47 8.10 -1.88 -9.63
C HIS A 47 6.59 -1.57 -9.73
N ALA A 48 5.76 -2.58 -10.01
CA ALA A 48 4.31 -2.39 -10.15
C ALA A 48 3.59 -1.89 -8.88
N ALA A 49 4.21 -2.08 -7.71
CA ALA A 49 3.65 -1.64 -6.43
C ALA A 49 3.80 -0.12 -6.16
N GLU A 50 4.78 0.56 -6.77
CA GLU A 50 5.01 2.00 -6.57
C GLU A 50 4.04 2.87 -7.41
N ASP A 51 3.36 2.30 -8.42
CA ASP A 51 2.29 2.95 -9.20
C ASP A 51 2.70 4.32 -9.81
N GLU A 52 3.96 4.44 -10.22
CA GLU A 52 4.50 5.56 -11.02
C GLU A 52 4.74 5.07 -12.47
N ASP A 53 4.45 5.92 -13.47
CA ASP A 53 4.42 5.53 -14.90
C ASP A 53 5.76 4.96 -15.43
N ASP A 54 6.89 5.39 -14.87
CA ASP A 54 8.23 4.87 -15.20
C ASP A 54 8.41 3.43 -14.68
N HIS A 55 7.91 3.15 -13.48
CA HIS A 55 7.94 1.83 -12.87
C HIS A 55 7.10 0.79 -13.62
N ASP A 56 6.03 1.21 -14.29
CA ASP A 56 5.21 0.32 -15.11
C ASP A 56 5.98 -0.32 -16.29
N ALA A 57 6.88 0.45 -16.92
CA ALA A 57 7.71 -0.06 -18.01
C ALA A 57 8.77 -1.05 -17.51
N GLU A 58 9.36 -0.78 -16.35
CA GLU A 58 10.37 -1.63 -15.72
C GLU A 58 9.76 -2.92 -15.19
N ALA A 59 8.55 -2.86 -14.63
CA ALA A 59 7.79 -4.04 -14.24
C ALA A 59 7.51 -4.94 -15.46
N GLU A 60 7.02 -4.36 -16.56
CA GLU A 60 6.76 -5.10 -17.80
C GLU A 60 8.03 -5.73 -18.38
N ALA A 61 9.17 -5.04 -18.31
CA ALA A 61 10.45 -5.60 -18.74
C ALA A 61 10.85 -6.83 -17.91
N ALA A 62 10.79 -6.72 -16.57
CA ALA A 62 11.14 -7.82 -15.67
C ALA A 62 10.23 -9.04 -15.87
N TYR A 63 8.92 -8.84 -16.00
CA TYR A 63 7.99 -9.94 -16.25
C TYR A 63 8.25 -10.64 -17.59
N ARG A 64 8.53 -9.88 -18.65
CA ARG A 64 8.81 -10.46 -19.96
C ARG A 64 10.12 -11.24 -19.97
N GLU A 65 11.14 -10.74 -19.28
CA GLU A 65 12.41 -11.47 -19.11
C GLU A 65 12.18 -12.76 -18.31
N GLY A 66 11.40 -12.70 -17.23
CA GLY A 66 11.03 -13.88 -16.44
C GLY A 66 10.28 -14.93 -17.26
N LEU A 67 9.28 -14.50 -18.05
CA LEU A 67 8.51 -15.40 -18.92
C LEU A 67 9.32 -15.95 -20.10
N ALA A 68 10.40 -15.29 -20.52
CA ALA A 68 11.32 -15.85 -21.51
C ALA A 68 12.12 -17.03 -20.94
N LEU A 69 12.34 -17.06 -19.62
CA LEU A 69 13.00 -18.16 -18.91
C LEU A 69 12.00 -19.26 -18.49
N ALA A 70 10.82 -18.87 -18.03
CA ALA A 70 9.77 -19.77 -17.55
C ALA A 70 8.39 -19.34 -18.09
N GLN A 71 8.09 -19.76 -19.32
CA GLN A 71 6.89 -19.35 -20.05
C GLN A 71 5.56 -19.67 -19.35
N ASP A 72 5.54 -20.75 -18.57
CA ASP A 72 4.34 -21.26 -17.90
C ASP A 72 4.34 -21.01 -16.40
N ASP A 73 5.22 -20.13 -15.91
CA ASP A 73 5.22 -19.72 -14.51
C ASP A 73 3.95 -18.92 -14.18
N LEU A 74 3.08 -19.51 -13.35
CA LEU A 74 1.81 -18.91 -12.99
C LEU A 74 1.96 -17.60 -12.23
N GLY A 75 3.01 -17.44 -11.41
CA GLY A 75 3.24 -16.22 -10.64
C GLY A 75 3.57 -15.03 -11.55
N LEU A 76 4.45 -15.24 -12.52
CA LEU A 76 4.80 -14.25 -13.54
C LEU A 76 3.62 -13.92 -14.45
N LEU A 77 2.88 -14.94 -14.93
CA LEU A 77 1.72 -14.73 -15.80
C LEU A 77 0.62 -13.92 -15.09
N VAL A 78 0.35 -14.24 -13.81
CA VAL A 78 -0.65 -13.51 -13.01
C VAL A 78 -0.20 -12.09 -12.74
N SER A 79 1.04 -11.90 -12.25
CA SER A 79 1.55 -10.56 -11.92
C SER A 79 1.62 -9.65 -13.15
N TYR A 80 1.97 -10.22 -14.32
CA TYR A 80 1.97 -9.46 -15.56
C TYR A 80 0.55 -9.16 -16.06
N LEU A 81 -0.39 -10.10 -15.91
CA LEU A 81 -1.78 -9.86 -16.24
C LEU A 81 -2.37 -8.72 -15.39
N GLU A 82 -2.07 -8.67 -14.09
CA GLU A 82 -2.51 -7.58 -13.21
C GLU A 82 -2.01 -6.21 -13.69
N LEU A 83 -0.72 -6.10 -14.04
CA LEU A 83 -0.17 -4.88 -14.63
C LEU A 83 -0.90 -4.49 -15.91
N CYS A 84 -1.19 -5.46 -16.79
CA CYS A 84 -1.91 -5.21 -18.03
C CYS A 84 -3.35 -4.72 -17.79
N LEU A 85 -4.03 -5.23 -16.77
CA LEU A 85 -5.41 -4.89 -16.44
C LEU A 85 -5.54 -3.53 -15.74
N ARG A 86 -4.52 -3.09 -15.01
CA ARG A 86 -4.45 -1.73 -14.44
C ARG A 86 -4.25 -0.65 -15.49
N SER A 87 -3.66 -1.01 -16.62
CA SER A 87 -3.27 -0.06 -17.64
C SER A 87 -4.47 0.38 -18.48
N ASP A 88 -4.59 1.68 -18.71
CA ASP A 88 -5.61 2.21 -19.61
C ASP A 88 -5.36 1.73 -21.05
N SER A 89 -6.34 1.01 -21.61
CA SER A 89 -6.29 0.49 -22.98
C SER A 89 -6.20 1.57 -24.06
N PHE A 90 -6.66 2.80 -23.77
CA PHE A 90 -6.54 3.91 -24.71
C PHE A 90 -5.10 4.43 -24.78
N THR A 91 -4.46 4.57 -23.61
CA THR A 91 -3.07 5.02 -23.49
C THR A 91 -2.07 3.92 -23.88
N TYR A 92 -2.34 2.66 -23.53
CA TYR A 92 -1.43 1.51 -23.71
C TYR A 92 -2.10 0.32 -24.43
N PRO A 93 -2.51 0.47 -25.70
CA PRO A 93 -3.25 -0.57 -26.43
C PRO A 93 -2.46 -1.87 -26.61
N GLY A 94 -1.13 -1.78 -26.76
CA GLY A 94 -0.27 -2.96 -26.88
C GLY A 94 -0.22 -3.80 -25.60
N ARG A 95 -0.28 -3.16 -24.44
CA ARG A 95 -0.29 -3.85 -23.14
C ARG A 95 -1.65 -4.52 -22.90
N ALA A 96 -2.75 -3.86 -23.28
CA ALA A 96 -4.08 -4.46 -23.24
C ALA A 96 -4.19 -5.73 -24.11
N ALA A 97 -3.63 -5.72 -25.32
CA ALA A 97 -3.58 -6.89 -26.19
C ALA A 97 -2.79 -8.06 -25.57
N ARG A 98 -1.67 -7.77 -24.90
CA ARG A 98 -0.90 -8.78 -24.17
C ARG A 98 -1.68 -9.34 -22.98
N GLY A 99 -2.42 -8.50 -22.25
CA GLY A 99 -3.32 -8.95 -21.18
C GLY A 99 -4.34 -9.99 -21.66
N ALA A 100 -4.91 -9.82 -22.85
CA ALA A 100 -5.82 -10.82 -23.43
C ALA A 100 -5.11 -12.16 -23.70
N ALA A 101 -3.89 -12.14 -24.24
CA ALA A 101 -3.12 -13.36 -24.49
C ALA A 101 -2.69 -14.06 -23.19
N LEU A 102 -2.28 -13.32 -22.17
CA LEU A 102 -1.92 -13.85 -20.85
C LEU A 102 -3.12 -14.54 -20.19
N ARG A 103 -4.31 -13.94 -20.29
CA ARG A 103 -5.55 -14.54 -19.77
C ARG A 103 -5.85 -15.88 -20.44
N THR A 104 -5.75 -15.96 -21.77
CA THR A 104 -5.93 -17.23 -22.49
C THR A 104 -4.91 -18.28 -22.03
N ARG A 105 -3.64 -17.88 -21.86
CA ARG A 105 -2.61 -18.81 -21.36
C ARG A 105 -2.89 -19.29 -19.94
N LEU A 106 -3.36 -18.42 -19.05
CA LEU A 106 -3.76 -18.79 -17.69
C LEU A 106 -4.97 -19.72 -17.67
N GLU A 107 -5.95 -19.54 -18.56
CA GLU A 107 -7.10 -20.45 -18.68
C GLU A 107 -6.68 -21.86 -19.13
N GLU A 108 -5.67 -21.96 -20.00
CA GLU A 108 -5.09 -23.23 -20.43
C GLU A 108 -4.33 -23.94 -19.29
N LEU A 109 -3.50 -23.20 -18.54
CA LEU A 109 -2.64 -23.75 -17.50
C LEU A 109 -3.37 -23.99 -16.16
N ALA A 110 -4.40 -23.19 -15.88
CA ALA A 110 -5.20 -23.26 -14.67
C ALA A 110 -6.69 -23.30 -15.04
N PRO A 111 -7.19 -24.45 -15.52
CA PRO A 111 -8.58 -24.57 -15.97
C PRO A 111 -9.56 -24.48 -14.78
N PRO A 112 -10.84 -24.10 -15.03
CA PRO A 112 -11.87 -24.03 -14.00
C PRO A 112 -11.98 -25.30 -13.16
N GLY A 113 -11.97 -25.16 -11.83
CA GLY A 113 -12.06 -26.26 -10.88
C GLY A 113 -10.72 -26.91 -10.48
N SER A 114 -9.59 -26.45 -11.02
CA SER A 114 -8.25 -26.87 -10.57
C SER A 114 -7.81 -26.13 -9.30
N ALA A 115 -6.85 -26.71 -8.57
CA ALA A 115 -6.24 -26.06 -7.41
C ALA A 115 -5.39 -24.84 -7.82
N GLU A 116 -4.77 -24.91 -9.00
CA GLU A 116 -4.06 -23.82 -9.68
C GLU A 116 -5.01 -22.66 -9.94
N ARG A 117 -6.24 -22.95 -10.41
CA ARG A 117 -7.24 -21.91 -10.66
C ARG A 117 -7.67 -21.20 -9.39
N ALA A 118 -7.85 -21.92 -8.28
CA ALA A 118 -8.16 -21.29 -7.00
C ALA A 118 -7.06 -20.32 -6.54
N ARG A 119 -5.78 -20.64 -6.82
CA ARG A 119 -4.63 -19.76 -6.54
C ARG A 119 -4.62 -18.53 -7.46
N VAL A 120 -4.86 -18.73 -8.76
CA VAL A 120 -4.99 -17.62 -9.73
C VAL A 120 -6.14 -16.70 -9.35
N ASP A 121 -7.33 -17.24 -9.06
CA ASP A 121 -8.51 -16.44 -8.71
C ASP A 121 -8.36 -15.70 -7.38
N ALA A 122 -7.63 -16.26 -6.41
CA ALA A 122 -7.33 -15.57 -5.15
C ALA A 122 -6.48 -14.31 -5.36
N VAL A 123 -5.63 -14.31 -6.39
CA VAL A 123 -4.71 -13.20 -6.71
C VAL A 123 -5.41 -12.24 -7.70
N THR A 124 -5.98 -12.73 -8.80
CA THR A 124 -6.63 -11.92 -9.84
C THR A 124 -8.07 -11.50 -9.52
N GLY A 125 -8.60 -11.83 -8.35
CA GLY A 125 -10.01 -11.64 -8.00
C GLY A 125 -10.55 -10.21 -8.11
N TRP A 126 -9.65 -9.21 -8.14
CA TRP A 126 -9.99 -7.81 -8.43
C TRP A 126 -9.99 -7.48 -9.92
N ALA A 127 -9.05 -8.02 -10.69
CA ALA A 127 -8.72 -7.52 -12.03
C ALA A 127 -9.69 -8.00 -13.13
N GLY A 128 -10.55 -8.99 -12.85
CA GLY A 128 -11.53 -9.54 -13.79
C GLY A 128 -12.98 -9.07 -13.60
N ARG A 129 -13.23 -8.07 -12.75
CA ARG A 129 -14.58 -7.69 -12.34
C ARG A 129 -15.23 -6.67 -13.27
N GLY A 130 -16.54 -6.81 -13.46
CA GLY A 130 -17.34 -5.81 -14.16
C GLY A 130 -17.58 -4.59 -13.28
N TYR A 131 -17.85 -3.44 -13.91
CA TYR A 131 -18.14 -2.16 -13.26
C TYR A 131 -19.08 -2.24 -12.02
N TRP A 132 -20.09 -3.10 -12.07
CA TRP A 132 -21.06 -3.26 -10.97
C TRP A 132 -20.52 -4.04 -9.76
N ASP A 133 -19.59 -4.95 -9.98
CA ASP A 133 -18.91 -5.67 -8.90
C ASP A 133 -17.84 -4.78 -8.28
N ASP A 134 -17.16 -3.95 -9.08
CA ASP A 134 -16.23 -2.93 -8.58
C ASP A 134 -16.93 -1.88 -7.71
N PHE A 135 -18.17 -1.49 -8.07
CA PHE A 135 -18.96 -0.57 -7.25
C PHE A 135 -19.35 -1.19 -5.90
N LYS A 136 -19.80 -2.45 -5.89
CA LYS A 136 -20.16 -3.16 -4.65
C LYS A 136 -18.96 -3.38 -3.75
N ASP A 137 -17.83 -3.76 -4.33
CA ASP A 137 -16.58 -3.91 -3.59
C ASP A 137 -16.04 -2.58 -3.11
N SER A 138 -16.13 -1.51 -3.89
CA SER A 138 -15.78 -0.16 -3.43
C SER A 138 -16.64 0.25 -2.22
N ALA A 139 -17.92 -0.10 -2.21
CA ALA A 139 -18.81 0.15 -1.07
C ALA A 139 -18.47 -0.74 0.15
N ALA A 140 -18.12 -2.02 -0.06
CA ALA A 140 -17.70 -2.94 0.99
C ALA A 140 -16.32 -2.55 1.57
N GLN A 141 -15.36 -2.21 0.72
CA GLN A 141 -14.06 -1.65 1.07
C GLN A 141 -14.22 -0.30 1.76
N ALA A 142 -15.17 0.56 1.36
CA ALA A 142 -15.42 1.80 2.07
C ALA A 142 -15.93 1.56 3.51
N ARG A 143 -16.72 0.51 3.74
CA ARG A 143 -17.14 0.10 5.10
C ARG A 143 -15.97 -0.47 5.90
N SER A 144 -15.21 -1.41 5.32
CA SER A 144 -14.02 -1.97 5.95
C SER A 144 -12.95 -0.91 6.25
N ARG A 145 -12.71 0.04 5.32
CA ARG A 145 -11.82 1.19 5.53
C ARG A 145 -12.32 2.12 6.63
N ARG A 146 -13.64 2.29 6.79
CA ARG A 146 -14.22 3.08 7.90
C ARG A 146 -14.04 2.37 9.24
N GLU A 147 -14.29 1.07 9.29
CA GLU A 147 -14.11 0.24 10.49
C GLU A 147 -12.63 0.19 10.88
N GLY A 148 -11.74 -0.12 9.93
CA GLY A 148 -10.30 -0.12 10.16
C GLY A 148 -9.73 1.25 10.52
N ALA A 149 -10.26 2.36 9.96
CA ALA A 149 -9.85 3.71 10.36
C ALA A 149 -10.32 4.07 11.78
N ALA A 150 -11.48 3.57 12.20
CA ALA A 150 -11.99 3.76 13.56
C ALA A 150 -11.16 2.93 14.57
N GLU A 151 -10.90 1.66 14.26
CA GLU A 151 -10.03 0.78 15.04
C GLU A 151 -8.61 1.36 15.17
N GLN A 152 -8.03 1.85 14.08
CA GLN A 152 -6.71 2.46 14.09
C GLN A 152 -6.67 3.75 14.90
N SER A 153 -7.72 4.58 14.82
CA SER A 153 -7.81 5.80 15.63
C SER A 153 -7.91 5.47 17.11
N MET A 154 -8.64 4.40 17.46
CA MET A 154 -8.73 3.88 18.82
C MET A 154 -7.37 3.36 19.31
N GLN A 155 -6.68 2.53 18.53
CA GLN A 155 -5.35 2.01 18.87
C GLN A 155 -4.32 3.12 19.09
N VAL A 156 -4.28 4.13 18.22
CA VAL A 156 -3.38 5.29 18.39
C VAL A 156 -3.73 6.07 19.65
N THR A 157 -5.03 6.27 19.93
CA THR A 157 -5.48 7.00 21.12
C THR A 157 -5.18 6.25 22.41
N ASP A 158 -5.36 4.93 22.41
CA ASP A 158 -5.05 4.05 23.53
C ASP A 158 -3.54 4.00 23.77
N ALA A 159 -2.73 3.85 22.72
CA ALA A 159 -1.27 3.90 22.80
C ALA A 159 -0.77 5.25 23.36
N LEU A 160 -1.37 6.37 22.92
CA LEU A 160 -1.08 7.70 23.47
C LEU A 160 -1.47 7.82 24.95
N ARG A 161 -2.55 7.16 25.38
CA ARG A 161 -3.01 7.16 26.77
C ARG A 161 -2.08 6.33 27.65
N SER A 162 -1.68 5.13 27.21
CA SER A 162 -0.70 4.28 27.90
C SER A 162 0.65 4.97 28.02
N ALA A 163 1.15 5.58 26.94
CA ALA A 163 2.39 6.35 26.98
C ALA A 163 2.32 7.54 27.97
N ALA A 164 1.17 8.21 28.06
CA ALA A 164 0.97 9.29 29.05
C ALA A 164 0.98 8.80 30.50
N ARG A 165 0.69 7.52 30.76
CA ARG A 165 0.81 6.89 32.09
C ARG A 165 2.22 6.39 32.39
N GLY A 166 3.17 6.54 31.47
CA GLY A 166 4.53 6.02 31.62
C GLY A 166 4.63 4.51 31.41
N GLU A 167 3.61 3.88 30.83
CA GLU A 167 3.68 2.49 30.38
C GLU A 167 4.59 2.46 29.15
N SER A 168 5.85 2.04 29.32
CA SER A 168 6.79 1.87 28.22
C SER A 168 6.37 0.67 27.37
N GLY A 169 5.78 0.94 26.20
CA GLY A 169 5.69 -0.07 25.15
C GLY A 169 7.09 -0.54 24.80
N GLY A 170 7.30 -1.86 24.75
CA GLY A 170 8.58 -2.45 24.35
C GLY A 170 9.02 -1.96 22.97
N GLU A 171 10.30 -2.18 22.65
CA GLU A 171 10.79 -1.83 21.32
C GLU A 171 9.97 -2.58 20.25
N PRO A 172 9.39 -1.89 19.25
CA PRO A 172 8.38 -2.47 18.36
C PRO A 172 8.90 -3.59 17.43
N GLY A 173 10.20 -3.87 17.43
CA GLY A 173 10.79 -4.94 16.62
C GLY A 173 10.52 -4.78 15.12
N GLU A 174 10.23 -5.89 14.44
CA GLU A 174 9.87 -5.94 13.02
C GLU A 174 8.35 -5.92 12.79
N ASP A 175 7.53 -5.77 13.83
CA ASP A 175 6.08 -5.62 13.67
C ASP A 175 5.77 -4.22 13.12
N LEU A 176 5.32 -4.18 11.86
CA LEU A 176 4.95 -2.96 11.16
C LEU A 176 3.90 -2.16 11.95
N ARG A 177 2.85 -2.80 12.47
CA ARG A 177 1.78 -2.09 13.18
C ARG A 177 2.29 -1.49 14.48
N ALA A 178 3.10 -2.23 15.23
CA ALA A 178 3.73 -1.72 16.45
C ALA A 178 4.66 -0.53 16.15
N ALA A 179 5.44 -0.59 15.07
CA ALA A 179 6.35 0.48 14.68
C ALA A 179 5.61 1.75 14.22
N GLU A 180 4.53 1.60 13.43
CA GLU A 180 3.67 2.72 13.03
C GLU A 180 2.99 3.37 14.25
N LEU A 181 2.50 2.58 15.20
CA LEU A 181 1.90 3.08 16.44
C LEU A 181 2.93 3.81 17.31
N ALA A 182 4.14 3.27 17.48
CA ALA A 182 5.22 3.93 18.21
C ALA A 182 5.59 5.27 17.58
N ALA A 183 5.70 5.33 16.24
CA ALA A 183 5.94 6.56 15.50
C ALA A 183 4.77 7.56 15.62
N ALA A 184 3.52 7.09 15.62
CA ALA A 184 2.35 7.94 15.81
C ALA A 184 2.33 8.57 17.20
N VAL A 185 2.65 7.78 18.23
CA VAL A 185 2.81 8.25 19.60
C VAL A 185 3.90 9.33 19.67
N GLU A 186 5.09 9.07 19.13
CA GLU A 186 6.21 10.01 19.09
C GLU A 186 5.82 11.36 18.43
N LEU A 187 5.14 11.33 17.27
CA LEU A 187 4.77 12.55 16.53
C LEU A 187 3.57 13.33 17.11
N LEU A 188 2.70 12.65 17.87
CA LEU A 188 1.48 13.22 18.46
C LEU A 188 1.60 13.50 19.96
N GLN A 189 2.68 13.08 20.61
CA GLN A 189 2.98 13.44 21.98
C GLN A 189 3.17 14.96 22.15
N GLY A 190 2.93 15.45 23.37
CA GLY A 190 3.15 16.84 23.75
C GLY A 190 1.91 17.75 23.67
N ARG A 191 2.00 18.88 24.39
CA ARG A 191 0.89 19.82 24.58
C ARG A 191 0.40 20.46 23.28
N ARG A 192 1.31 20.74 22.33
CA ARG A 192 1.00 21.38 21.04
C ARG A 192 0.10 20.52 20.14
N ASN A 193 0.05 19.20 20.38
CA ASN A 193 -0.73 18.25 19.59
C ASN A 193 -2.06 17.87 20.25
N ALA A 194 -2.46 18.52 21.37
CA ALA A 194 -3.68 18.18 22.09
C ALA A 194 -4.94 18.26 21.22
N LEU A 195 -5.07 19.31 20.41
CA LEU A 195 -6.18 19.46 19.47
C LEU A 195 -6.20 18.35 18.43
N LEU A 196 -5.05 18.01 17.85
CA LEU A 196 -4.95 16.93 16.86
C LEU A 196 -5.33 15.57 17.47
N ARG A 197 -4.90 15.30 18.71
CA ARG A 197 -5.29 14.09 19.44
C ARG A 197 -6.80 14.02 19.67
N LEU A 198 -7.44 15.14 20.01
CA LEU A 198 -8.89 15.22 20.17
C LEU A 198 -9.62 14.95 18.84
N LEU A 199 -9.15 15.56 17.75
CA LEU A 199 -9.71 15.34 16.41
C LEU A 199 -9.61 13.88 15.99
N LEU A 200 -8.49 13.21 16.28
CA LEU A 200 -8.29 11.80 15.98
C LEU A 200 -9.16 10.88 16.86
N ALA A 201 -9.28 11.18 18.16
CA ALA A 201 -10.13 10.42 19.07
C ALA A 201 -11.62 10.46 18.65
N HIS A 202 -12.05 11.55 18.03
CA HIS A 202 -13.42 11.73 17.55
C HIS A 202 -13.50 11.91 16.03
N ARG A 203 -12.64 11.21 15.28
CA ARG A 203 -12.43 11.39 13.83
C ARG A 203 -13.72 11.53 13.03
N ALA A 204 -14.68 10.61 13.21
CA ALA A 204 -15.95 10.64 12.47
C ALA A 204 -16.79 11.89 12.79
N ALA A 205 -16.95 12.23 14.07
CA ALA A 205 -17.67 13.42 14.50
C ALA A 205 -16.94 14.70 14.07
N ALA A 206 -15.61 14.72 14.13
CA ALA A 206 -14.78 15.83 13.70
C ALA A 206 -14.93 16.09 12.19
N TYR A 207 -14.94 15.03 11.35
CA TYR A 207 -15.22 15.16 9.92
C TYR A 207 -16.63 15.70 9.66
N ALA A 208 -17.66 15.13 10.29
CA ALA A 208 -19.04 15.56 10.10
C ALA A 208 -19.25 17.04 10.50
N LEU A 209 -18.70 17.43 11.65
CA LEU A 209 -18.77 18.79 12.16
C LEU A 209 -17.99 19.77 11.26
N THR A 210 -16.81 19.38 10.79
CA THR A 210 -16.00 20.20 9.88
C THR A 210 -16.74 20.42 8.55
N VAL A 211 -17.28 19.37 7.93
CA VAL A 211 -18.06 19.48 6.69
C VAL A 211 -19.29 20.37 6.89
N GLY A 212 -20.03 20.18 7.99
CA GLY A 212 -21.18 21.01 8.33
C GLY A 212 -20.81 22.49 8.47
N LEU A 213 -19.71 22.80 9.16
CA LEU A 213 -19.20 24.16 9.31
C LEU A 213 -18.72 24.74 7.97
N CYS A 214 -18.01 23.97 7.14
CA CYS A 214 -17.57 24.40 5.81
C CYS A 214 -18.77 24.85 4.96
N LEU A 215 -19.81 24.02 4.91
CA LEU A 215 -21.03 24.31 4.16
C LEU A 215 -21.76 25.52 4.75
N GLY A 216 -21.89 25.60 6.08
CA GLY A 216 -22.53 26.72 6.76
C GLY A 216 -21.83 28.06 6.51
N VAL A 217 -20.50 28.10 6.60
CA VAL A 217 -19.69 29.30 6.33
C VAL A 217 -19.82 29.72 4.87
N ASN A 218 -19.72 28.78 3.93
CA ASN A 218 -19.86 29.10 2.51
C ASN A 218 -21.27 29.61 2.20
N GLN A 219 -22.31 28.99 2.77
CA GLN A 219 -23.70 29.42 2.60
C GLN A 219 -23.92 30.83 3.17
N ALA A 220 -23.38 31.12 4.36
CA ALA A 220 -23.50 32.44 5.00
C ALA A 220 -22.80 33.55 4.19
N LEU A 221 -21.63 33.25 3.60
CA LEU A 221 -20.88 34.19 2.77
C LEU A 221 -21.52 34.46 1.41
N VAL A 222 -22.26 33.49 0.88
CA VAL A 222 -23.06 33.67 -0.34
C VAL A 222 -24.35 34.42 -0.03
N SER A 223 -25.03 34.09 1.07
CA SER A 223 -26.30 34.73 1.45
C SER A 223 -26.16 36.17 1.91
N SER A 224 -24.97 36.59 2.38
CA SER A 224 -24.66 37.99 2.68
C SER A 224 -24.58 38.89 1.44
N GLY A 225 -24.61 38.31 0.23
CA GLY A 225 -24.50 39.05 -1.03
C GLY A 225 -23.10 39.56 -1.34
N THR A 226 -22.12 39.31 -0.46
CA THR A 226 -20.72 39.76 -0.67
C THR A 226 -20.00 38.96 -1.74
N LEU A 227 -20.38 37.68 -1.94
CA LEU A 227 -19.74 36.78 -2.89
C LEU A 227 -20.81 35.96 -3.64
N ARG A 228 -20.63 35.79 -4.96
CA ARG A 228 -21.47 34.84 -5.75
C ARG A 228 -21.11 33.38 -5.51
N PHE A 229 -19.92 33.12 -4.95
CA PHE A 229 -19.38 31.81 -4.65
C PHE A 229 -18.34 31.91 -3.53
N SER A 230 -18.32 30.94 -2.61
CA SER A 230 -17.34 30.90 -1.50
C SER A 230 -16.75 29.51 -1.33
N LEU A 231 -15.43 29.47 -1.16
CA LEU A 231 -14.66 28.29 -0.73
C LEU A 231 -13.97 28.48 0.62
N TRP A 232 -14.16 29.64 1.27
CA TRP A 232 -13.46 29.98 2.51
C TRP A 232 -13.76 29.01 3.65
N GLY A 233 -14.94 28.39 3.67
CA GLY A 233 -15.30 27.36 4.64
C GLY A 233 -14.33 26.18 4.64
N TRP A 234 -13.73 25.83 3.49
CA TRP A 234 -12.78 24.72 3.39
C TRP A 234 -11.48 24.92 4.17
N LEU A 235 -11.13 26.15 4.55
CA LEU A 235 -10.00 26.41 5.45
C LEU A 235 -10.19 25.76 6.83
N LEU A 236 -11.44 25.52 7.25
CA LEU A 236 -11.73 24.79 8.49
C LEU A 236 -11.28 23.33 8.43
N GLY A 237 -11.00 22.79 7.22
CA GLY A 237 -10.43 21.46 7.03
C GLY A 237 -8.94 21.35 7.35
N ILE A 238 -8.21 22.46 7.51
CA ILE A 238 -6.75 22.46 7.72
C ILE A 238 -6.31 21.62 8.94
N PRO A 239 -6.94 21.74 10.14
CA PRO A 239 -6.55 20.93 11.30
C PRO A 239 -6.74 19.43 11.08
N MET A 240 -7.80 19.03 10.37
CA MET A 240 -8.03 17.64 10.00
C MET A 240 -6.96 17.15 9.03
N ALA A 241 -6.69 17.92 7.97
CA ALA A 241 -5.64 17.60 7.01
C ALA A 241 -4.26 17.48 7.70
N ALA A 242 -3.96 18.34 8.68
CA ALA A 242 -2.74 18.28 9.46
C ALA A 242 -2.66 17.02 10.34
N ALA A 243 -3.78 16.61 10.97
CA ALA A 243 -3.84 15.37 11.74
C ALA A 243 -3.59 14.14 10.85
N GLU A 244 -4.23 14.07 9.68
CA GLU A 244 -4.02 12.99 8.70
C GLU A 244 -2.60 12.99 8.14
N ALA A 245 -2.03 14.16 7.84
CA ALA A 245 -0.66 14.27 7.38
C ALA A 245 0.34 13.75 8.42
N LYS A 246 0.10 14.01 9.71
CA LYS A 246 0.92 13.45 10.79
C LYS A 246 0.78 11.93 10.89
N LEU A 247 -0.42 11.37 10.75
CA LEU A 247 -0.60 9.92 10.73
C LEU A 247 0.10 9.28 9.52
N ARG A 248 -0.04 9.86 8.33
CA ARG A 248 0.68 9.39 7.14
C ARG A 248 2.20 9.43 7.34
N ARG A 249 2.71 10.50 7.96
CA ARG A 249 4.12 10.62 8.31
C ARG A 249 4.56 9.57 9.34
N ALA A 250 3.74 9.32 10.36
CA ALA A 250 4.00 8.27 11.35
C ALA A 250 4.09 6.89 10.70
N ARG A 251 3.16 6.56 9.80
CA ARG A 251 3.18 5.29 9.06
C ARG A 251 4.44 5.15 8.22
N ARG A 252 4.78 6.20 7.47
CA ARG A 252 6.02 6.23 6.68
C ARG A 252 7.26 6.00 7.55
N LEU A 253 7.36 6.68 8.69
CA LEU A 253 8.46 6.53 9.63
C LEU A 253 8.51 5.11 10.25
N GLY A 254 7.35 4.56 10.62
CA GLY A 254 7.24 3.20 11.15
C GLY A 254 7.70 2.16 10.14
N ARG A 255 7.25 2.29 8.88
CA ARG A 255 7.68 1.47 7.75
C ARG A 255 9.18 1.58 7.52
N GLU A 256 9.72 2.78 7.39
CA GLU A 256 11.17 3.02 7.18
C GLU A 256 12.01 2.33 8.26
N ARG A 257 11.57 2.39 9.54
CA ARG A 257 12.26 1.72 10.65
C ARG A 257 12.21 0.20 10.54
N VAL A 258 11.08 -0.38 10.15
CA VAL A 258 10.92 -1.84 10.01
C VAL A 258 11.72 -2.35 8.83
N VAL A 259 11.64 -1.67 7.69
CA VAL A 259 12.44 -1.96 6.50
C VAL A 259 13.93 -1.93 6.83
N ALA A 260 14.40 -0.89 7.54
CA ALA A 260 15.79 -0.80 7.99
C ALA A 260 16.19 -1.98 8.90
N ARG A 261 15.33 -2.38 9.84
CA ARG A 261 15.61 -3.52 10.72
C ARG A 261 15.70 -4.85 9.97
N ILE A 262 14.76 -5.10 9.06
CA ILE A 262 14.77 -6.31 8.21
C ILE A 262 16.05 -6.32 7.37
N ARG A 263 16.40 -5.19 6.76
CA ARG A 263 17.65 -5.06 5.99
C ARG A 263 18.87 -5.35 6.86
N ASP A 264 18.99 -4.72 8.02
CA ASP A 264 20.12 -4.92 8.93
C ASP A 264 20.19 -6.39 9.43
N ARG A 265 19.05 -7.05 9.62
CA ARG A 265 19.00 -8.49 9.99
C ARG A 265 19.60 -9.34 8.87
N HIS A 266 19.19 -9.10 7.62
CA HIS A 266 19.72 -9.84 6.46
C HIS A 266 21.20 -9.53 6.22
N GLU A 267 21.63 -8.28 6.30
CA GLU A 267 23.05 -7.90 6.16
C GLU A 267 23.93 -8.57 7.23
N ARG A 268 23.45 -8.69 8.47
CA ARG A 268 24.17 -9.43 9.52
C ARG A 268 24.20 -10.94 9.26
N ALA A 269 23.15 -11.50 8.68
CA ALA A 269 23.11 -12.91 8.30
C ALA A 269 24.12 -13.19 7.16
N ASP A 270 24.16 -12.30 6.17
CA ASP A 270 25.07 -12.37 5.03
C ASP A 270 26.53 -12.25 5.47
N ALA A 271 26.84 -11.38 6.44
CA ALA A 271 28.18 -11.21 6.99
C ALA A 271 28.64 -12.39 7.88
N ALA A 272 27.72 -13.23 8.33
CA ALA A 272 28.01 -14.40 9.18
C ALA A 272 28.13 -15.71 8.39
N ALA A 273 27.79 -15.70 7.09
CA ALA A 273 27.85 -16.85 6.17
C ALA A 273 29.17 -16.89 5.39
#